data_AF-A0A8J4GZY2-F1
#
_entry.id   AF-A0A8J4GZY2-F1
#
_cell.length_a   1.000
_cell.length_b   1.000
_cell.length_c   1.000
_cell.angle_alpha   90.00
_cell.angle_beta   90.00
_cell.angle_gamma   90.00
#
_symmetry.space_group_name_H-M   'P 1'
#
loop_
_entity.id
_entity.type
_entity.pdbx_description
1 polymer ?
#
loop_
_entity_poly.entity_id
_entity_poly.type
_entity_poly.pdbx_seq_one_letter_code
_entity_poly.pdbx_strand_id
1 'polypeptide(L)'
;MGKGGGCGASKAVRVPSMNAQPVAQEEDDESFWHMYVSWTNEDDQLNPERAVTMPPPNATASYSTTGAVRLSFLLDFVNTRLPMGDPNMPTWSVALNLVQPATLELGVPYTSLPEMAQHVLPYGTTTPYYFISHAWSRPLREAVDMLAHHFRGCNPREVYVWLDIFAVRQQSFTAAPKGPDMIMLEAALRNSAGVLLCLDEAGLALRRTWCLFEAWVGATAPAAGAATATATAAVATPGRGAGATAEANEAEGTEPGLGA
;
A
#
# COMPACT_ATOMS: atom_id res chain seq x y z
N MET A 1 32.61 77.31 -4.80
CA MET A 1 33.23 77.48 -3.47
C MET A 1 32.40 76.70 -2.44
N GLY A 2 33.04 75.83 -1.63
CA GLY A 2 32.49 75.12 -0.44
C GLY A 2 31.84 73.76 -0.73
N LYS A 3 32.54 72.61 -0.61
CA LYS A 3 32.77 71.77 0.61
C LYS A 3 31.47 71.26 1.25
N GLY A 4 31.14 69.97 1.13
CA GLY A 4 31.48 68.88 2.08
C GLY A 4 30.23 67.96 2.13
N GLY A 5 30.27 66.63 2.16
CA GLY A 5 31.09 65.71 2.96
C GLY A 5 30.13 64.97 3.91
N GLY A 6 29.89 63.67 3.70
CA GLY A 6 29.00 62.90 4.58
C GLY A 6 29.01 61.38 4.30
N CYS A 7 29.74 60.67 5.16
CA CYS A 7 29.65 59.24 5.53
C CYS A 7 28.34 58.53 5.16
N GLY A 8 28.33 57.30 4.65
CA GLY A 8 29.06 56.13 5.16
C GLY A 8 28.11 55.29 6.01
N ALA A 9 27.41 54.33 5.40
CA ALA A 9 26.66 53.29 6.09
C ALA A 9 26.74 51.99 5.27
N SER A 10 27.80 51.22 5.50
CA SER A 10 27.90 49.85 5.02
C SER A 10 26.85 49.00 5.73
N LYS A 11 25.84 48.53 5.00
CA LYS A 11 24.95 47.47 5.48
C LYS A 11 25.76 46.18 5.55
N ALA A 12 26.05 45.72 6.77
CA ALA A 12 26.55 44.38 7.01
C ALA A 12 25.48 43.37 6.54
N VAL A 13 25.76 42.68 5.44
CA VAL A 13 24.99 41.52 4.99
C VAL A 13 25.34 40.39 5.94
N ARG A 14 24.40 40.07 6.84
CA ARG A 14 24.50 38.94 7.77
C ARG A 14 24.26 37.67 6.96
N VAL A 15 25.33 36.94 6.66
CA VAL A 15 25.25 35.61 6.04
C VAL A 15 24.55 34.67 7.03
N PRO A 16 23.47 33.97 6.66
CA PRO A 16 22.85 32.98 7.54
C PRO A 16 23.83 31.81 7.75
N SER A 17 24.19 31.58 9.01
CA SER A 17 24.98 30.43 9.42
C SER A 17 24.18 29.16 9.18
N MET A 18 24.61 28.33 8.23
CA MET A 18 24.13 26.95 8.07
C MET A 18 24.70 26.09 9.19
N ASN A 19 24.10 26.14 10.37
CA ASN A 19 24.21 25.06 11.34
C ASN A 19 22.86 24.34 11.35
N ALA A 20 22.70 23.40 10.42
CA ALA A 20 21.71 22.35 10.57
C ALA A 20 22.17 21.49 11.75
N GLN A 21 21.53 21.69 12.91
CA GLN A 21 21.59 20.71 13.98
C GLN A 21 20.92 19.43 13.44
N PRO A 22 21.53 18.25 13.58
CA PRO A 22 20.81 17.01 13.34
C PRO A 22 19.63 17.00 14.32
N VAL A 23 18.41 17.06 13.78
CA VAL A 23 17.21 16.90 14.58
C VAL A 23 17.23 15.46 15.07
N ALA A 24 17.62 15.26 16.33
CA ALA A 24 17.40 14.03 17.06
C ALA A 24 15.88 13.84 17.20
N GLN A 25 15.27 13.22 16.19
CA GLN A 25 13.84 12.88 16.13
C GLN A 25 13.67 11.37 15.97
N GLU A 26 14.61 10.57 16.48
CA GLU A 26 14.53 9.10 16.45
C GLU A 26 13.91 8.50 17.72
N GLU A 27 13.91 9.19 18.86
CA GLU A 27 13.52 8.57 20.14
C GLU A 27 12.05 8.79 20.54
N ASP A 28 11.36 9.79 19.98
CA ASP A 28 9.98 10.14 20.42
C ASP A 28 8.86 9.47 19.60
N ASP A 29 9.20 8.81 18.49
CA ASP A 29 8.24 7.99 17.75
C ASP A 29 7.80 6.82 18.62
N GLU A 30 8.73 6.16 19.35
CA GLU A 30 8.39 5.05 20.23
C GLU A 30 7.53 5.46 21.43
N SER A 31 7.71 6.66 21.99
CA SER A 31 6.90 7.16 23.13
C SER A 31 5.42 7.20 22.81
N PHE A 32 5.07 7.58 21.57
CA PHE A 32 3.68 7.59 21.10
C PHE A 32 3.13 6.15 20.97
N TRP A 33 3.99 5.16 20.70
CA TRP A 33 3.62 3.74 20.57
C TRP A 33 3.72 2.91 21.85
N HIS A 34 4.56 3.30 22.83
CA HIS A 34 4.62 2.69 24.17
C HIS A 34 3.31 2.92 24.96
N MET A 35 2.56 3.96 24.60
CA MET A 35 1.20 4.17 25.11
C MET A 35 0.18 3.13 24.59
N TYR A 36 0.49 2.43 23.50
CA TYR A 36 -0.42 1.49 22.83
C TYR A 36 -0.23 0.03 23.20
N VAL A 37 0.81 -0.32 23.94
CA VAL A 37 0.90 -1.62 24.62
C VAL A 37 1.46 -1.40 26.02
N SER A 38 0.57 -1.06 26.96
CA SER A 38 0.88 -1.38 28.35
C SER A 38 0.85 -2.92 28.44
N TRP A 39 2.04 -3.52 28.34
CA TRP A 39 2.27 -4.95 28.62
C TRP A 39 1.87 -5.31 30.06
N THR A 40 1.56 -4.34 30.91
CA THR A 40 1.12 -4.54 32.29
C THR A 40 -0.23 -5.24 32.45
N ASN A 41 -0.98 -5.47 31.35
CA ASN A 41 -2.22 -6.26 31.39
C ASN A 41 -2.05 -7.70 30.86
N GLU A 42 -0.84 -8.12 30.45
CA GLU A 42 -0.62 -9.47 29.95
C GLU A 42 -0.29 -10.50 31.04
N ASP A 43 0.17 -10.09 32.22
CA ASP A 43 0.40 -11.04 33.33
C ASP A 43 -0.90 -11.75 33.76
N ASP A 44 -2.07 -11.12 33.57
CA ASP A 44 -3.38 -11.73 33.80
C ASP A 44 -3.87 -12.62 32.63
N GLN A 45 -3.30 -12.47 31.42
CA GLN A 45 -3.68 -13.23 30.21
C GLN A 45 -2.73 -14.39 29.89
N LEU A 46 -1.49 -14.35 30.41
CA LEU A 46 -0.51 -15.43 30.30
C LEU A 46 -0.71 -16.53 31.34
N ASN A 47 -1.77 -16.47 32.16
CA ASN A 47 -2.15 -17.58 33.02
C ASN A 47 -2.52 -18.79 32.16
N PRO A 48 -1.71 -19.88 32.16
CA PRO A 48 -1.96 -21.05 31.31
C PRO A 48 -3.27 -21.77 31.65
N GLU A 49 -3.87 -21.51 32.81
CA GLU A 49 -5.17 -22.06 33.20
C GLU A 49 -6.36 -21.27 32.63
N ARG A 50 -6.13 -20.07 32.10
CA ARG A 50 -7.15 -19.25 31.45
C ARG A 50 -6.98 -19.34 29.94
N ALA A 51 -7.02 -20.57 29.41
CA ALA A 51 -7.25 -20.77 27.98
C ALA A 51 -8.52 -20.01 27.61
N VAL A 52 -8.36 -18.85 26.98
CA VAL A 52 -9.46 -18.16 26.33
C VAL A 52 -9.91 -19.13 25.25
N THR A 53 -10.95 -19.89 25.55
CA THR A 53 -11.75 -20.57 24.54
C THR A 53 -12.30 -19.46 23.68
N MET A 54 -11.53 -19.07 22.66
CA MET A 54 -12.03 -18.28 21.57
C MET A 54 -13.27 -19.01 21.08
N PRO A 55 -14.47 -18.40 21.17
CA PRO A 55 -15.65 -19.03 20.61
C PRO A 55 -15.32 -19.37 19.16
N PRO A 56 -15.70 -20.55 18.66
CA PRO A 56 -15.47 -20.89 17.27
C PRO A 56 -15.99 -19.73 16.41
N PRO A 57 -15.25 -19.33 15.36
CA PRO A 57 -15.63 -18.19 14.54
C PRO A 57 -17.09 -18.37 14.14
N ASN A 58 -17.94 -17.45 14.62
CA ASN A 58 -19.37 -17.53 14.39
C ASN A 58 -19.56 -17.41 12.87
N ALA A 59 -19.92 -18.51 12.22
CA ALA A 59 -19.88 -18.71 10.77
C ALA A 59 -20.91 -17.86 9.98
N THR A 60 -21.40 -16.76 10.54
CA THR A 60 -22.53 -15.98 10.02
C THR A 60 -22.27 -14.48 9.93
N ALA A 61 -21.20 -13.94 10.55
CA ALA A 61 -20.79 -12.57 10.28
C ALA A 61 -19.92 -12.57 9.00
N SER A 62 -20.57 -12.36 7.86
CA SER A 62 -19.90 -12.03 6.61
C SER A 62 -19.27 -10.64 6.75
N TYR A 63 -18.11 -10.58 7.40
CA TYR A 63 -17.27 -9.40 7.38
C TYR A 63 -16.75 -9.25 5.95
N SER A 64 -17.51 -8.48 5.18
CA SER A 64 -17.18 -8.07 3.82
C SER A 64 -15.86 -7.32 3.84
N THR A 65 -14.77 -8.02 3.60
CA THR A 65 -13.43 -7.44 3.48
C THR A 65 -13.29 -6.82 2.10
N THR A 66 -13.92 -5.67 1.90
CA THR A 66 -13.68 -4.83 0.72
C THR A 66 -13.30 -3.42 1.15
N GLY A 67 -12.05 -3.31 1.59
CA GLY A 67 -11.37 -2.05 1.93
C GLY A 67 -10.16 -1.77 1.04
N ALA A 68 -9.95 -2.56 -0.02
CA ALA A 68 -8.87 -2.30 -0.96
C ALA A 68 -9.25 -1.14 -1.90
N VAL A 69 -8.30 -0.24 -2.14
CA VAL A 69 -8.45 0.93 -3.02
C VAL A 69 -7.63 0.76 -4.30
N ARG A 70 -8.05 1.41 -5.37
CA ARG A 70 -7.27 1.47 -6.62
C ARG A 70 -5.95 2.18 -6.39
N LEU A 71 -4.89 1.69 -7.02
CA LEU A 71 -3.59 2.39 -7.04
C LEU A 71 -3.72 3.79 -7.64
N SER A 72 -4.57 3.97 -8.66
CA SER A 72 -4.83 5.30 -9.24
C SER A 72 -5.40 6.29 -8.22
N PHE A 73 -6.25 5.82 -7.30
CA PHE A 73 -6.77 6.68 -6.23
C PHE A 73 -5.64 7.13 -5.31
N LEU A 74 -4.72 6.24 -4.91
CA LEU A 74 -3.60 6.61 -4.05
C LEU A 74 -2.67 7.63 -4.71
N LEU A 75 -2.37 7.44 -5.99
CA LEU A 75 -1.58 8.39 -6.78
C LEU A 75 -2.24 9.77 -6.82
N ASP A 76 -3.54 9.81 -7.09
CA ASP A 76 -4.29 11.07 -7.10
C ASP A 76 -4.35 11.68 -5.69
N PHE A 77 -4.57 10.87 -4.65
CA PHE A 77 -4.65 11.30 -3.26
C PHE A 77 -3.36 11.99 -2.80
N VAL A 78 -2.20 11.36 -2.99
CA VAL A 78 -0.93 11.96 -2.56
C VAL A 78 -0.60 13.22 -3.34
N ASN A 79 -1.01 13.32 -4.61
CA ASN A 79 -0.72 14.47 -5.47
C ASN A 79 -1.70 15.64 -5.32
N THR A 80 -2.92 15.40 -4.85
CA THR A 80 -3.99 16.42 -4.85
C THR A 80 -4.59 16.71 -3.48
N ARG A 81 -4.50 15.78 -2.52
CA ARG A 81 -5.19 15.87 -1.22
C ARG A 81 -4.27 16.08 -0.03
N LEU A 82 -2.98 15.77 -0.14
CA LEU A 82 -2.01 16.15 0.90
C LEU A 82 -1.88 17.69 0.92
N PRO A 83 -2.10 18.36 2.07
CA PRO A 83 -2.14 19.82 2.15
C PRO A 83 -0.87 20.46 1.58
N MET A 84 -1.05 21.40 0.64
CA MET A 84 -0.03 22.27 0.03
C MET A 84 1.36 21.66 -0.16
N GLY A 85 1.44 20.42 -0.65
CA GLY A 85 2.72 19.84 -1.05
C GLY A 85 3.72 19.67 0.09
N ASP A 86 3.28 19.21 1.27
CA ASP A 86 4.20 18.52 2.17
C ASP A 86 4.36 17.06 1.69
N PRO A 87 5.36 16.75 0.84
CA PRO A 87 5.60 15.38 0.38
C PRO A 87 5.97 14.43 1.52
N ASN A 88 6.30 14.97 2.70
CA ASN A 88 6.85 14.23 3.82
C ASN A 88 5.82 14.02 4.92
N MET A 89 4.54 14.32 4.69
CA MET A 89 3.49 14.08 5.69
C MET A 89 3.44 12.60 6.06
N PRO A 90 3.78 12.23 7.32
CA PRO A 90 3.80 10.84 7.74
C PRO A 90 2.39 10.26 7.73
N THR A 91 2.26 8.95 7.49
CA THR A 91 0.94 8.32 7.39
C THR A 91 0.07 8.56 8.62
N TRP A 92 0.63 8.54 9.84
CA TRP A 92 -0.16 8.86 11.04
C TRP A 92 -0.80 10.25 10.98
N SER A 93 -0.10 11.23 10.39
CA SER A 93 -0.60 12.60 10.24
C SER A 93 -1.70 12.67 9.18
N VAL A 94 -1.59 11.89 8.10
CA VAL A 94 -2.69 11.70 7.14
C VAL A 94 -3.93 11.13 7.84
N ALA A 95 -3.74 10.15 8.73
CA ALA A 95 -4.85 9.52 9.44
C ALA A 95 -5.59 10.55 10.31
N LEU A 96 -4.85 11.31 11.12
CA LEU A 96 -5.41 12.29 12.05
C LEU A 96 -5.99 13.52 11.35
N ASN A 97 -5.32 14.04 10.33
CA ASN A 97 -5.64 15.36 9.78
C ASN A 97 -6.54 15.30 8.53
N LEU A 98 -6.62 14.14 7.87
CA LEU A 98 -7.42 13.98 6.64
C LEU A 98 -8.47 12.89 6.77
N VAL A 99 -8.07 11.68 7.18
CA VAL A 99 -8.99 10.52 7.18
C VAL A 99 -10.01 10.62 8.32
N GLN A 100 -9.57 10.87 9.55
CA GLN A 100 -10.46 10.96 10.70
C GLN A 100 -11.51 12.07 10.53
N PRO A 101 -11.16 13.32 10.14
CA PRO A 101 -12.16 14.37 9.94
C PRO A 101 -13.19 14.02 8.87
N ALA A 102 -12.74 13.43 7.75
CA ALA A 102 -13.62 13.04 6.65
C ALA A 102 -14.61 11.92 7.02
N THR A 103 -14.25 11.09 8.00
CA THR A 103 -15.04 9.92 8.40
C THR A 103 -15.75 10.12 9.74
N LEU A 104 -15.54 11.25 10.42
CA LEU A 104 -16.01 11.49 11.79
C LEU A 104 -17.53 11.37 11.92
N GLU A 105 -18.27 11.99 11.01
CA GLU A 105 -19.74 12.04 11.05
C GLU A 105 -20.36 10.64 10.91
N LEU A 106 -19.78 9.80 10.05
CA LEU A 106 -20.32 8.48 9.71
C LEU A 106 -19.75 7.35 10.58
N GLY A 107 -18.57 7.54 11.19
CA GLY A 107 -17.94 6.52 12.02
C GLY A 107 -17.55 5.25 11.26
N VAL A 108 -17.26 5.38 9.96
CA VAL A 108 -16.93 4.29 9.04
C VAL A 108 -15.47 4.36 8.57
N PRO A 109 -14.88 3.28 8.01
CA PRO A 109 -13.61 3.37 7.30
C PRO A 109 -13.67 4.37 6.15
N TYR A 110 -12.53 4.93 5.75
CA TYR A 110 -12.47 5.88 4.65
C TYR A 110 -13.00 5.27 3.35
N THR A 111 -12.71 3.99 3.11
CA THR A 111 -13.21 3.26 1.94
C THR A 111 -14.72 3.09 1.88
N SER A 112 -15.43 3.33 2.99
CA SER A 112 -16.90 3.25 3.04
C SER A 112 -17.59 4.59 2.76
N LEU A 113 -16.85 5.66 2.52
CA LEU A 113 -17.42 6.96 2.13
C LEU A 113 -18.08 6.88 0.74
N PRO A 114 -19.21 7.57 0.49
CA PRO A 114 -19.90 7.52 -0.80
C PRO A 114 -19.03 7.88 -2.01
N GLU A 115 -18.16 8.87 -1.86
CA GLU A 115 -17.22 9.31 -2.90
C GLU A 115 -16.15 8.26 -3.25
N MET A 116 -15.92 7.29 -2.35
CA MET A 116 -14.95 6.21 -2.55
C MET A 116 -15.50 5.04 -3.37
N ALA A 117 -16.81 4.99 -3.65
CA ALA A 117 -17.47 3.86 -4.30
C ALA A 117 -16.83 3.45 -5.65
N GLN A 118 -16.31 4.41 -6.42
CA GLN A 118 -15.64 4.13 -7.71
C GLN A 118 -14.15 3.75 -7.57
N HIS A 119 -13.58 3.93 -6.38
CA HIS A 119 -12.16 3.75 -6.09
C HIS A 119 -11.88 2.48 -5.31
N VAL A 120 -12.90 1.87 -4.70
CA VAL A 120 -12.74 0.65 -3.89
C VAL A 120 -13.01 -0.59 -4.70
N LEU A 121 -12.39 -1.70 -4.28
CA LEU A 121 -12.67 -3.01 -4.82
C LEU A 121 -14.14 -3.35 -4.52
N PRO A 122 -14.98 -3.65 -5.53
CA PRO A 122 -16.38 -3.97 -5.29
C PRO A 122 -16.56 -5.19 -4.38
N TYR A 123 -17.71 -5.32 -3.73
CA TYR A 123 -18.00 -6.52 -2.94
C TYR A 123 -18.16 -7.77 -3.82
N GLY A 124 -17.68 -8.92 -3.32
CA GLY A 124 -17.92 -10.23 -3.93
C GLY A 124 -17.17 -10.49 -5.24
N THR A 125 -16.19 -9.66 -5.60
CA THR A 125 -15.35 -9.89 -6.79
C THR A 125 -14.20 -10.84 -6.49
N THR A 126 -13.74 -11.56 -7.52
CA THR A 126 -12.54 -12.41 -7.50
C THR A 126 -11.26 -11.67 -7.89
N THR A 127 -11.36 -10.36 -8.18
CA THR A 127 -10.20 -9.52 -8.50
C THR A 127 -9.24 -9.51 -7.31
N PRO A 128 -7.96 -9.86 -7.52
CA PRO A 128 -6.98 -9.87 -6.44
C PRO A 128 -6.67 -8.45 -5.96
N TYR A 129 -6.25 -8.36 -4.70
CA TYR A 129 -5.64 -7.16 -4.13
C TYR A 129 -4.38 -7.53 -3.34
N TYR A 130 -3.52 -6.55 -3.12
CA TYR A 130 -2.29 -6.72 -2.34
C TYR A 130 -2.41 -6.02 -0.99
N PHE A 131 -2.01 -6.69 0.08
CA PHE A 131 -1.95 -6.07 1.40
C PHE A 131 -0.66 -5.25 1.53
N ILE A 132 -0.75 -4.02 2.02
CA ILE A 132 0.40 -3.13 2.12
C ILE A 132 0.81 -2.98 3.58
N SER A 133 1.99 -3.52 3.91
CA SER A 133 2.63 -3.32 5.20
C SER A 133 3.62 -2.16 5.12
N HIS A 134 3.48 -1.16 5.99
CA HIS A 134 4.33 0.02 5.98
C HIS A 134 4.45 0.65 7.37
N ALA A 135 5.51 1.44 7.60
CA ALA A 135 5.69 2.17 8.84
C ALA A 135 4.93 3.51 8.81
N TRP A 136 4.03 3.72 9.77
CA TRP A 136 3.18 4.93 9.83
C TRP A 136 3.94 6.24 10.08
N SER A 137 5.16 6.17 10.62
CA SER A 137 6.05 7.33 10.78
C SER A 137 6.69 7.77 9.46
N ARG A 138 6.62 6.95 8.41
CA ARG A 138 7.11 7.32 7.08
C ARG A 138 6.06 8.12 6.32
N PRO A 139 6.49 9.01 5.40
CA PRO A 139 5.60 9.68 4.48
C PRO A 139 4.72 8.70 3.69
N LEU A 140 3.40 8.97 3.65
CA LEU A 140 2.48 8.15 2.84
C LEU A 140 2.91 8.13 1.36
N ARG A 141 3.43 9.26 0.87
CA ARG A 141 3.94 9.38 -0.51
C ARG A 141 5.02 8.34 -0.81
N GLU A 142 5.94 8.07 0.10
CA GLU A 142 7.00 7.08 -0.13
C GLU A 142 6.43 5.69 -0.38
N ALA A 143 5.45 5.27 0.42
CA ALA A 143 4.76 4.00 0.21
C ALA A 143 4.07 3.98 -1.16
N VAL A 144 3.36 5.05 -1.54
CA VAL A 144 2.68 5.14 -2.84
C VAL A 144 3.66 5.12 -4.01
N ASP A 145 4.81 5.78 -3.90
CA ASP A 145 5.86 5.79 -4.93
C ASP A 145 6.50 4.39 -5.08
N MET A 146 6.71 3.67 -3.96
CA MET A 146 7.15 2.26 -3.99
C MET A 146 6.14 1.36 -4.70
N LEU A 147 4.84 1.54 -4.45
CA LEU A 147 3.77 0.79 -5.13
C LEU A 147 3.72 1.11 -6.62
N ALA A 148 3.83 2.40 -6.99
CA ALA A 148 3.90 2.83 -8.38
C ALA A 148 5.08 2.19 -9.12
N HIS A 149 6.24 2.10 -8.45
CA HIS A 149 7.41 1.44 -8.99
C HIS A 149 7.25 -0.09 -9.11
N HIS A 150 6.65 -0.73 -8.10
CA HIS A 150 6.40 -2.17 -8.10
C HIS A 150 5.46 -2.60 -9.23
N PHE A 151 4.37 -1.84 -9.42
CA PHE A 151 3.35 -2.08 -10.46
C PHE A 151 3.63 -1.36 -11.78
N ARG A 152 4.90 -1.00 -12.06
CA ARG A 152 5.25 -0.35 -13.34
C ARG A 152 4.84 -1.22 -14.52
N GLY A 153 4.16 -0.63 -15.49
CA GLY A 153 3.62 -1.33 -16.66
C GLY A 153 2.21 -1.92 -16.48
N CYS A 154 1.67 -1.93 -15.27
CA CYS A 154 0.26 -2.25 -15.03
C CYS A 154 -0.63 -1.01 -15.16
N ASN A 155 -1.92 -1.21 -15.47
CA ASN A 155 -2.91 -0.14 -15.41
C ASN A 155 -3.27 0.16 -13.94
N PRO A 156 -2.97 1.35 -13.39
CA PRO A 156 -3.22 1.65 -11.97
C PRO A 156 -4.72 1.68 -11.59
N ARG A 157 -5.63 1.71 -12.58
CA ARG A 157 -7.08 1.60 -12.35
C ARG A 157 -7.56 0.15 -12.15
N GLU A 158 -6.72 -0.82 -12.47
CA GLU A 158 -6.99 -2.27 -12.35
C GLU A 158 -6.21 -2.92 -11.21
N VAL A 159 -5.29 -2.18 -10.57
CA VAL A 159 -4.54 -2.63 -9.40
C VAL A 159 -5.25 -2.18 -8.13
N TYR A 160 -5.52 -3.12 -7.23
CA TYR A 160 -6.12 -2.86 -5.92
C TYR A 160 -5.13 -3.17 -4.80
N VAL A 161 -5.07 -2.28 -3.82
CA VAL A 161 -4.20 -2.40 -2.66
C VAL A 161 -5.00 -2.13 -1.38
N TRP A 162 -4.78 -2.95 -0.37
CA TRP A 162 -5.38 -2.79 0.94
C TRP A 162 -4.39 -2.07 1.84
N LEU A 163 -4.76 -0.87 2.30
CA LEU A 163 -3.94 -0.02 3.16
C LEU A 163 -4.76 0.34 4.39
N ASP A 164 -4.26 -0.04 5.55
CA ASP A 164 -4.93 0.07 6.85
C ASP A 164 -5.51 1.45 7.12
N ILE A 165 -4.76 2.53 6.87
CA ILE A 165 -5.20 3.91 7.08
C ILE A 165 -6.56 4.22 6.42
N PHE A 166 -6.85 3.63 5.26
CA PHE A 166 -8.14 3.84 4.57
C PHE A 166 -9.17 2.75 4.88
N ALA A 167 -8.70 1.52 5.10
CA ALA A 167 -9.53 0.33 5.17
C ALA A 167 -10.10 0.04 6.57
N VAL A 168 -9.49 0.58 7.62
CA VAL A 168 -9.98 0.45 9.00
C VAL A 168 -10.54 1.77 9.54
N ARG A 169 -11.40 1.67 10.56
CA ARG A 169 -11.96 2.86 11.23
C ARG A 169 -10.90 3.56 12.05
N GLN A 170 -10.63 4.82 11.71
CA GLN A 170 -9.57 5.59 12.36
C GLN A 170 -10.02 6.30 13.65
N GLN A 171 -11.32 6.47 13.87
CA GLN A 171 -11.89 7.19 15.03
C GLN A 171 -11.70 6.44 16.35
N SER A 172 -11.55 5.11 16.29
CA SER A 172 -11.33 4.29 17.47
C SER A 172 -9.87 4.30 17.93
N PHE A 173 -8.93 4.85 17.15
CA PHE A 173 -7.50 4.72 17.46
C PHE A 173 -7.08 5.47 18.74
N THR A 174 -7.83 6.46 19.23
CA THR A 174 -7.55 7.08 20.54
C THR A 174 -8.04 6.24 21.74
N ALA A 175 -8.65 5.09 21.48
CA ALA A 175 -9.03 4.09 22.47
C ALA A 175 -8.42 2.73 22.04
N ALA A 176 -8.31 1.76 22.96
CA ALA A 176 -7.76 0.45 22.62
C ALA A 176 -8.43 -0.14 21.35
N PRO A 177 -7.66 -0.69 20.38
CA PRO A 177 -8.22 -1.27 19.17
C PRO A 177 -9.30 -2.29 19.53
N LYS A 178 -10.50 -2.10 19.00
CA LYS A 178 -11.64 -2.98 19.28
C LYS A 178 -11.49 -4.25 18.44
N GLY A 179 -11.79 -5.41 19.03
CA GLY A 179 -11.65 -6.74 18.40
C GLY A 179 -12.18 -6.90 16.95
N PRO A 180 -13.26 -6.22 16.50
CA PRO A 180 -13.73 -6.35 15.11
C PRO A 180 -12.74 -5.89 14.04
N ASP A 181 -11.96 -4.83 14.31
CA ASP A 181 -11.07 -4.26 13.29
C ASP A 181 -9.83 -5.15 13.10
N MET A 182 -9.38 -5.85 14.16
CA MET A 182 -8.29 -6.83 14.09
C MET A 182 -8.68 -8.08 13.28
N ILE A 183 -9.91 -8.57 13.42
CA ILE A 183 -10.43 -9.69 12.63
C ILE A 183 -10.46 -9.31 11.14
N MET A 184 -10.89 -8.07 10.83
CA MET A 184 -10.91 -7.59 9.45
C MET A 184 -9.51 -7.44 8.86
N LEU A 185 -8.54 -6.97 9.64
CA LEU A 185 -7.15 -6.85 9.22
C LEU A 185 -6.55 -8.23 8.92
N GLU A 186 -6.70 -9.20 9.82
CA GLU A 186 -6.17 -10.55 9.59
C GLU A 186 -6.84 -11.22 8.38
N ALA A 187 -8.15 -11.06 8.25
CA ALA A 187 -8.87 -11.58 7.08
C ALA A 187 -8.39 -10.92 5.78
N ALA A 188 -8.15 -9.60 5.77
CA ALA A 188 -7.62 -8.91 4.60
C ALA A 188 -6.20 -9.38 4.25
N LEU A 189 -5.36 -9.59 5.26
CA LEU A 189 -4.00 -10.07 5.09
C LEU A 189 -3.98 -11.47 4.47
N ARG A 190 -4.78 -12.40 5.02
CA ARG A 190 -4.85 -13.81 4.55
C ARG A 190 -5.51 -13.97 3.19
N ASN A 191 -6.44 -13.09 2.83
CA ASN A 191 -7.15 -13.15 1.54
C ASN A 191 -6.47 -12.33 0.44
N SER A 192 -5.39 -11.61 0.75
CA SER A 192 -4.62 -10.87 -0.25
C SER A 192 -3.86 -11.82 -1.18
N ALA A 193 -3.63 -11.38 -2.42
CA ALA A 193 -2.78 -12.10 -3.37
C ALA A 193 -1.29 -12.08 -2.99
N GLY A 194 -0.92 -11.19 -2.07
CA GLY A 194 0.42 -11.06 -1.54
C GLY A 194 0.53 -9.85 -0.62
N VAL A 195 1.56 -9.87 0.22
CA VAL A 195 1.91 -8.77 1.12
C VAL A 195 3.10 -8.02 0.54
N LEU A 196 2.95 -6.71 0.39
CA LEU A 196 4.01 -5.82 -0.04
C LEU A 196 4.51 -5.03 1.17
N LEU A 197 5.75 -5.30 1.56
CA LEU A 197 6.43 -4.59 2.64
C LEU A 197 7.16 -3.37 2.08
N CYS A 198 6.75 -2.17 2.48
CA CYS A 198 7.36 -0.91 2.05
C CYS A 198 8.61 -0.61 2.90
N LEU A 199 9.79 -0.68 2.28
CA LEU A 199 11.08 -0.49 2.94
C LEU A 199 11.73 0.83 2.49
N ASP A 200 12.03 1.70 3.44
CA ASP A 200 12.93 2.82 3.22
C ASP A 200 14.39 2.36 3.26
N GLU A 201 15.33 3.28 3.00
CA GLU A 201 16.76 2.99 3.04
C GLU A 201 17.25 2.48 4.40
N ALA A 202 16.56 2.87 5.48
CA ALA A 202 16.87 2.44 6.85
C ALA A 202 16.24 1.08 7.23
N GLY A 203 15.34 0.55 6.39
CA GLY A 203 14.56 -0.64 6.68
C GLY A 203 13.63 -0.48 7.89
N LEU A 204 13.07 0.71 8.13
CA LEU A 204 12.34 1.04 9.35
C LEU A 204 11.16 0.09 9.61
N ALA A 205 10.46 -0.34 8.55
CA ALA A 205 9.37 -1.31 8.70
C ALA A 205 9.85 -2.64 9.32
N LEU A 206 11.10 -3.07 9.09
CA LEU A 206 11.67 -4.27 9.71
C LEU A 206 11.95 -4.12 11.21
N ARG A 207 11.85 -2.90 11.75
CA ARG A 207 12.01 -2.62 13.18
C ARG A 207 10.68 -2.47 13.91
N ARG A 208 9.56 -2.56 13.19
CA ARG A 208 8.21 -2.35 13.72
C ARG A 208 7.52 -3.70 13.95
N THR A 209 7.15 -4.00 15.18
CA THR A 209 6.49 -5.26 15.55
C THR A 209 5.27 -5.57 14.68
N TRP A 210 4.44 -4.58 14.38
CA TRP A 210 3.27 -4.74 13.51
C TRP A 210 3.64 -5.13 12.08
N CYS A 211 4.61 -4.46 11.46
CA CYS A 211 5.05 -4.80 10.11
C CYS A 211 5.68 -6.20 10.05
N LEU A 212 6.43 -6.59 11.10
CA LEU A 212 6.98 -7.94 11.21
C LEU A 212 5.89 -9.01 11.36
N PHE A 213 4.86 -8.73 12.16
CA PHE A 213 3.69 -9.59 12.29
C PHE A 213 2.98 -9.77 10.94
N GLU A 214 2.72 -8.68 10.22
CA GLU A 214 2.08 -8.71 8.91
C GLU A 214 2.90 -9.49 7.88
N ALA A 215 4.22 -9.26 7.84
CA ALA A 215 5.13 -9.99 6.98
C ALA A 215 5.17 -11.50 7.33
N TRP A 216 5.18 -11.84 8.63
CA TRP A 216 5.15 -13.23 9.08
C TRP A 216 3.85 -13.93 8.71
N VAL A 217 2.69 -13.32 8.97
CA VAL A 217 1.39 -13.90 8.58
C VAL A 217 1.31 -14.01 7.07
N GLY A 218 1.73 -12.99 6.31
CA GLY A 218 1.75 -13.05 4.85
C GLY A 218 2.63 -14.18 4.29
N ALA A 219 3.79 -14.42 4.91
CA ALA A 219 4.72 -15.47 4.49
C ALA A 219 4.29 -16.88 4.91
N THR A 220 3.48 -17.00 5.96
CA THR A 220 3.08 -18.29 6.54
C THR A 220 1.62 -18.65 6.25
N ALA A 221 0.82 -17.71 5.76
CA ALA A 221 -0.54 -17.99 5.34
C ALA A 221 -0.52 -19.03 4.22
N PRO A 222 -1.36 -20.08 4.31
CA PRO A 222 -1.50 -21.01 3.21
C PRO A 222 -1.99 -20.22 2.00
N ALA A 223 -1.29 -20.36 0.86
CA ALA A 223 -1.66 -19.68 -0.37
C ALA A 223 -3.15 -19.93 -0.66
N ALA A 224 -3.96 -18.87 -0.59
CA ALA A 224 -5.37 -18.92 -0.92
C ALA A 224 -5.50 -19.20 -2.43
N GLY A 225 -5.45 -20.49 -2.79
CA GLY A 225 -5.43 -20.93 -4.19
C GLY A 225 -4.63 -22.20 -4.51
N ALA A 226 -3.88 -22.80 -3.58
CA ALA A 226 -3.20 -24.08 -3.83
C ALA A 226 -4.12 -25.32 -3.70
N ALA A 227 -5.41 -25.17 -4.01
CA ALA A 227 -6.32 -26.31 -4.15
C ALA A 227 -6.13 -26.92 -5.56
N THR A 228 -5.31 -27.98 -5.63
CA THR A 228 -5.33 -29.06 -6.65
C THR A 228 -5.44 -28.63 -8.11
N ALA A 229 -4.34 -28.16 -8.68
CA ALA A 229 -4.03 -28.44 -10.09
C ALA A 229 -3.16 -29.72 -10.13
N THR A 230 -3.79 -30.88 -10.11
CA THR A 230 -3.14 -32.13 -10.54
C THR A 230 -2.81 -31.98 -12.02
N ALA A 231 -1.59 -31.56 -12.31
CA ALA A 231 -1.03 -31.56 -13.65
C ALA A 231 -0.92 -33.02 -14.13
N THR A 232 -1.94 -33.51 -14.82
CA THR A 232 -1.77 -34.65 -15.71
C THR A 232 -0.98 -34.15 -16.92
N ALA A 233 0.32 -34.43 -16.91
CA ALA A 233 1.19 -34.20 -18.04
C ALA A 233 0.75 -35.13 -19.20
N ALA A 234 0.00 -34.57 -20.15
CA ALA A 234 -0.17 -35.21 -21.45
C ALA A 234 1.16 -35.10 -22.21
N VAL A 235 1.87 -36.22 -22.31
CA VAL A 235 3.05 -36.40 -23.16
C VAL A 235 2.63 -36.20 -24.61
N ALA A 236 2.96 -35.05 -25.20
CA ALA A 236 2.88 -34.83 -26.62
C ALA A 236 4.12 -35.43 -27.29
N THR A 237 3.96 -36.57 -27.94
CA THR A 237 4.97 -37.17 -28.84
C THR A 237 4.94 -36.43 -30.18
N PRO A 238 6.03 -35.79 -30.65
CA PRO A 238 6.08 -35.29 -32.01
C PRO A 238 6.43 -36.44 -32.95
N GLY A 239 5.48 -36.77 -33.81
CA GLY A 239 5.63 -37.73 -34.90
C GLY A 239 6.64 -37.29 -35.95
N ARG A 240 7.27 -38.29 -36.55
CA ARG A 240 8.35 -38.27 -37.52
C ARG A 240 7.76 -38.29 -38.95
N GLY A 241 8.24 -37.40 -39.83
CA GLY A 241 8.10 -37.48 -41.31
C GLY A 241 8.80 -36.26 -41.92
N ALA A 242 9.94 -36.34 -42.64
CA ALA A 242 10.18 -36.96 -43.96
C ALA A 242 9.14 -36.52 -45.01
N GLY A 243 9.44 -35.84 -46.12
CA GLY A 243 10.68 -35.31 -46.71
C GLY A 243 10.37 -34.71 -48.10
N ALA A 244 11.39 -34.15 -48.77
CA ALA A 244 11.55 -33.88 -50.22
C ALA A 244 10.51 -32.99 -50.95
N THR A 245 10.75 -32.23 -52.03
CA THR A 245 11.89 -31.68 -52.79
C THR A 245 11.29 -30.64 -53.75
N ALA A 246 12.14 -29.77 -54.30
CA ALA A 246 11.87 -28.71 -55.25
C ALA A 246 11.17 -29.14 -56.56
N GLU A 247 10.48 -28.20 -57.23
CA GLU A 247 10.57 -28.01 -58.69
C GLU A 247 10.03 -26.63 -59.13
N ALA A 248 10.72 -26.07 -60.12
CA ALA A 248 10.47 -24.79 -60.76
C ALA A 248 9.46 -24.94 -61.91
N ASN A 249 8.79 -23.85 -62.29
CA ASN A 249 8.48 -23.62 -63.70
C ASN A 249 8.24 -22.14 -64.02
N GLU A 250 8.94 -21.71 -65.05
CA GLU A 250 8.75 -20.46 -65.80
C GLU A 250 7.42 -20.49 -66.56
N ALA A 251 6.78 -19.33 -66.73
CA ALA A 251 5.92 -19.07 -67.88
C ALA A 251 5.83 -17.56 -68.17
N GLU A 252 6.35 -17.23 -69.34
CA GLU A 252 6.30 -15.99 -70.12
C GLU A 252 4.86 -15.57 -70.52
N GLY A 253 4.64 -14.29 -70.84
CA GLY A 253 3.44 -13.83 -71.56
C GLY A 253 2.99 -12.40 -71.19
N THR A 254 3.58 -11.34 -71.74
CA THR A 254 3.08 -10.55 -72.90
C THR A 254 1.97 -9.53 -72.57
N GLU A 255 2.34 -8.24 -72.63
CA GLU A 255 1.54 -7.00 -72.81
C GLU A 255 0.61 -7.05 -74.07
N PRO A 256 -0.24 -6.04 -74.44
CA PRO A 256 -0.33 -4.64 -74.01
C PRO A 256 -1.77 -4.08 -73.82
N GLY A 257 -1.90 -2.79 -73.46
CA GLY A 257 -3.17 -2.08 -73.62
C GLY A 257 -3.21 -0.64 -73.11
N LEU A 258 -2.69 0.30 -73.90
CA LEU A 258 -3.02 1.73 -73.83
C LEU A 258 -4.33 2.03 -74.59
N GLY A 259 -5.14 2.93 -74.05
CA GLY A 259 -6.29 3.58 -74.69
C GLY A 259 -7.49 3.66 -73.73
N ALA A 260 -8.05 4.81 -73.36
CA ALA A 260 -8.01 6.17 -73.87
C ALA A 260 -8.20 7.19 -72.73
#